data_AF-A0A8S2Y5F6-F1
#
_entry.id   AF-A0A8S2Y5F6-F1
#
_cell.length_a   1.000
_cell.length_b   1.000
_cell.length_c   1.000
_cell.angle_alpha   90.00
_cell.angle_beta   90.00
_cell.angle_gamma   90.00
#
_symmetry.space_group_name_H-M   'P 1'
#
loop_
_entity.id
_entity.type
_entity.pdbx_description
1 polymer ?
#
loop_
_entity_poly.entity_id
_entity_poly.type
_entity_poly.pdbx_seq_one_letter_code
_entity_poly.pdbx_strand_id
1 'polypeptide(L)'
;MVTGITPTTSSQIRMKLSSSSSSSDKHIEDAIRLTNSIFPLIVLPLATVGNFLCFLVFCRPKFQKRLTRTSSICLRLLCVNDLILLYLFIIDVLLKVYMEPSKRIYSTPLTCRLYKFIRYSFLDMSAYIQLGLTTDRFICCVHHRYYSHWRKKCYIYYLLLVAFLLIVVKNSSFLAPSYGYTAPNKNYTVKCSVKIEAKSFALYMAYGQSLIDVVFITCIPFFLIVYFNSKILREVLRLRTECWSTLTKLINKKQGQSQDSNTRARAVIRNRSKRRLHLTFALGCISFVFVLSTAPYKIFKVVERHDKIIRDLLKRGASKSGPILLAEVIIDCLEYLSCSTPFFVCLATSIVTNEQSLIEANSIPCNRIVSDESIVFVCSENSRMDEFNFHNLNDSILDRIINLQVIGTDIRGPLELISANICRLKGLKHLNLSNNRIRVASFNFTPLCSSQLEILDLSDNLLSEVPIQWISQLSSLKSINLSKNNLTSIPYSMFNNIGNIENFDASSN
;
A
#
# COMPACT_ATOMS: atom_id res chain seq x y z
N MET A 1 -18.51 6.35 -59.55
CA MET A 1 -19.93 6.05 -59.28
C MET A 1 -20.00 5.18 -58.05
N VAL A 2 -20.72 5.67 -57.03
CA VAL A 2 -21.08 4.99 -55.78
C VAL A 2 -22.05 3.84 -56.09
N THR A 3 -21.93 2.72 -55.37
CA THR A 3 -22.99 1.76 -54.91
C THR A 3 -22.35 0.38 -54.69
N GLY A 4 -22.59 -0.39 -53.63
CA GLY A 4 -23.37 -0.22 -52.42
C GLY A 4 -22.91 -1.28 -51.40
N ILE A 5 -22.59 -0.84 -50.19
CA ILE A 5 -22.36 -1.70 -49.03
C ILE A 5 -23.72 -1.88 -48.37
N THR A 6 -24.24 -3.10 -48.32
CA THR A 6 -25.38 -3.47 -47.45
C THR A 6 -24.87 -4.22 -46.22
N PRO A 7 -25.26 -3.82 -45.00
CA PRO A 7 -24.90 -4.53 -43.78
C PRO A 7 -25.83 -5.74 -43.63
N THR A 8 -25.28 -6.95 -43.72
CA THR A 8 -26.05 -8.17 -43.43
C THR A 8 -26.34 -8.28 -41.93
N THR A 9 -27.61 -8.05 -41.64
CA THR A 9 -28.39 -8.32 -40.43
C THR A 9 -27.98 -9.59 -39.65
N SER A 10 -27.39 -9.37 -38.47
CA SER A 10 -27.81 -9.89 -37.15
C SER A 10 -28.75 -11.12 -37.07
N SER A 11 -28.39 -12.27 -37.65
CA SER A 11 -29.31 -13.43 -37.66
C SER A 11 -28.69 -14.83 -37.50
N GLN A 12 -27.52 -14.99 -36.86
CA GLN A 12 -27.00 -16.34 -36.52
C GLN A 12 -26.34 -16.48 -35.14
N ILE A 13 -26.95 -15.93 -34.08
CA ILE A 13 -26.73 -16.43 -32.72
C ILE A 13 -27.83 -17.45 -32.43
N ARG A 14 -27.62 -18.70 -32.84
CA ARG A 14 -28.45 -19.85 -32.46
C ARG A 14 -27.59 -20.81 -31.63
N MET A 15 -27.36 -20.48 -30.36
CA MET A 15 -27.12 -21.54 -29.38
C MET A 15 -28.45 -22.27 -29.21
N LYS A 16 -28.56 -23.47 -29.81
CA LYS A 16 -29.68 -24.39 -29.55
C LYS A 16 -29.62 -24.83 -28.09
N LEU A 17 -30.28 -24.09 -27.20
CA LEU A 17 -30.95 -24.68 -26.05
C LEU A 17 -32.36 -25.08 -26.51
N SER A 18 -32.78 -26.24 -26.05
CA SER A 18 -33.99 -26.95 -26.42
C SER A 18 -35.26 -26.09 -26.46
N SER A 19 -36.10 -26.41 -27.42
CA SER A 19 -37.44 -25.89 -27.68
C SER A 19 -38.39 -26.04 -26.49
N SER A 20 -38.35 -25.08 -25.55
CA SER A 20 -39.43 -24.66 -24.65
C SER A 20 -38.92 -23.58 -23.68
N SER A 21 -38.43 -22.44 -24.18
CA SER A 21 -37.86 -21.39 -23.29
C SER A 21 -38.98 -20.55 -22.67
N SER A 22 -39.08 -20.59 -21.34
CA SER A 22 -39.96 -19.72 -20.54
C SER A 22 -39.59 -18.23 -20.69
N SER A 23 -40.47 -17.28 -20.34
CA SER A 23 -40.12 -15.84 -20.40
C SER A 23 -38.89 -15.49 -19.56
N SER A 24 -38.68 -16.22 -18.46
CA SER A 24 -37.49 -16.17 -17.60
C SER A 24 -36.19 -16.42 -18.36
N ASP A 25 -36.16 -17.39 -19.27
CA ASP A 25 -34.94 -17.78 -19.98
C ASP A 25 -34.50 -16.71 -21.00
N LYS A 26 -35.46 -15.99 -21.60
CA LYS A 26 -35.16 -14.86 -22.50
C LYS A 26 -34.53 -13.68 -21.76
N HIS A 27 -35.06 -13.31 -20.58
CA HIS A 27 -34.50 -12.22 -19.77
C HIS A 27 -33.06 -12.51 -19.33
N ILE A 28 -32.75 -13.76 -18.97
CA ILE A 28 -31.38 -14.17 -18.62
C ILE A 28 -30.45 -14.05 -19.83
N GLU A 29 -30.91 -14.45 -21.02
CA GLU A 29 -30.07 -14.39 -22.21
C GLU A 29 -29.80 -12.95 -22.68
N ASP A 30 -30.79 -12.06 -22.61
CA ASP A 30 -30.61 -10.64 -22.91
C ASP A 30 -29.65 -9.98 -21.91
N ALA A 31 -29.78 -10.29 -20.62
CA ALA A 31 -28.85 -9.81 -19.60
C ALA A 31 -27.40 -10.26 -19.89
N ILE A 32 -27.21 -11.53 -20.23
CA ILE A 32 -25.90 -12.10 -20.58
C ILE A 32 -25.28 -11.38 -21.79
N ARG A 33 -26.07 -11.10 -22.83
CA ARG A 33 -25.59 -10.37 -24.02
C ARG A 33 -25.18 -8.95 -23.68
N LEU A 34 -26.01 -8.23 -22.93
CA LEU A 34 -25.77 -6.84 -22.55
C LEU A 34 -24.51 -6.74 -21.68
N THR A 35 -24.40 -7.57 -20.65
CA THR A 35 -23.28 -7.54 -19.71
C THR A 35 -21.97 -7.94 -20.40
N ASN A 36 -21.95 -8.97 -21.24
CA ASN A 36 -20.72 -9.37 -21.95
C ASN A 36 -20.26 -8.35 -22.99
N SER A 37 -21.16 -7.57 -23.56
CA SER A 37 -20.83 -6.63 -24.64
C SER A 37 -20.46 -5.25 -24.10
N ILE A 38 -21.24 -4.70 -23.17
CA ILE A 38 -21.10 -3.31 -22.72
C ILE A 38 -20.09 -3.19 -21.58
N PHE A 39 -20.16 -4.08 -20.58
CA PHE A 39 -19.37 -3.93 -19.36
C PHE A 39 -17.85 -3.91 -19.64
N PRO A 40 -17.27 -4.82 -20.44
CA PRO A 40 -15.84 -4.82 -20.70
C PRO A 40 -15.39 -3.61 -21.54
N LEU A 41 -16.23 -3.11 -22.44
CA LEU A 41 -15.93 -1.93 -23.27
C LEU A 41 -15.77 -0.64 -22.43
N ILE A 42 -16.42 -0.58 -21.26
CA ILE A 42 -16.30 0.56 -20.35
C ILE A 42 -15.18 0.33 -19.34
N VAL A 43 -15.18 -0.83 -18.68
CA VAL A 43 -14.29 -1.08 -17.53
C VAL A 43 -12.84 -1.30 -17.95
N LEU A 44 -12.58 -2.03 -19.04
CA LEU A 44 -11.19 -2.35 -19.43
C LEU A 44 -10.40 -1.11 -19.86
N PRO A 45 -10.91 -0.19 -20.69
CA PRO A 45 -10.19 1.04 -21.03
C PRO A 45 -9.98 1.93 -19.81
N LEU A 46 -11.02 2.11 -18.98
CA LEU A 46 -10.94 2.92 -17.77
C LEU A 46 -9.90 2.38 -16.79
N ALA A 47 -9.90 1.07 -16.55
CA ALA A 47 -8.93 0.41 -15.69
C ALA A 47 -7.50 0.47 -16.26
N THR A 48 -7.35 0.39 -17.59
CA THR A 48 -6.04 0.48 -18.26
C THR A 48 -5.43 1.88 -18.11
N VAL A 49 -6.20 2.92 -18.45
CA VAL A 49 -5.78 4.32 -18.27
C VAL A 49 -5.53 4.60 -16.79
N GLY A 50 -6.43 4.13 -15.92
CA GLY A 50 -6.32 4.30 -14.48
C GLY A 50 -5.02 3.72 -13.91
N ASN A 51 -4.70 2.46 -14.21
CA ASN A 51 -3.47 1.82 -13.73
C ASN A 51 -2.20 2.47 -14.29
N PHE A 52 -2.22 2.88 -15.56
CA PHE A 52 -1.10 3.61 -16.15
C PHE A 52 -0.85 4.94 -15.44
N LEU A 53 -1.90 5.74 -15.22
CA LEU A 53 -1.79 6.99 -14.48
C LEU A 53 -1.34 6.76 -13.02
N CYS A 54 -1.85 5.73 -12.36
CA CYS A 54 -1.42 5.35 -11.01
C CYS A 54 0.07 5.04 -10.96
N PHE A 55 0.56 4.25 -11.91
CA PHE A 55 1.98 3.93 -12.02
C PHE A 55 2.83 5.20 -12.13
N LEU A 56 2.42 6.14 -12.99
CA LEU A 56 3.11 7.43 -13.13
C LEU A 56 3.10 8.23 -11.82
N VAL A 57 1.97 8.28 -11.11
CA VAL A 57 1.85 8.95 -9.81
C VAL A 57 2.77 8.31 -8.76
N PHE A 58 2.79 6.98 -8.67
CA PHE A 58 3.62 6.24 -7.72
C PHE A 58 5.12 6.32 -8.05
N CYS A 59 5.47 6.63 -9.30
CA CYS A 59 6.83 6.95 -9.72
C CYS A 59 7.29 8.38 -9.32
N ARG A 60 6.39 9.29 -8.94
CA ARG A 60 6.77 10.66 -8.56
C ARG A 60 7.51 10.69 -7.22
N PRO A 61 8.65 11.42 -7.12
CA PRO A 61 9.41 11.56 -5.87
C PRO A 61 8.60 12.12 -4.70
N LYS A 62 7.65 13.03 -4.98
CA LYS A 62 6.74 13.61 -3.96
C LYS A 62 5.87 12.54 -3.29
N PHE A 63 5.40 11.54 -4.05
CA PHE A 63 4.58 10.45 -3.53
C PHE A 63 5.43 9.41 -2.81
N GLN A 64 6.61 9.08 -3.36
CA GLN A 64 7.56 8.15 -2.75
C GLN A 64 8.02 8.59 -1.35
N LYS A 65 8.13 9.90 -1.10
CA LYS A 65 8.47 10.45 0.22
C LYS A 65 7.38 10.23 1.28
N ARG A 66 6.12 9.96 0.88
CA ARG A 66 4.96 9.81 1.78
C ARG A 66 4.70 8.36 2.20
N LEU A 67 5.24 7.38 1.47
CA LEU A 67 5.13 5.96 1.79
C LEU A 67 6.49 5.38 2.13
N THR A 68 6.50 4.18 2.71
CA THR A 68 7.72 3.40 2.84
C THR A 68 8.25 3.04 1.44
N ARG A 69 9.57 2.94 1.30
CA ARG A 69 10.23 2.56 0.03
C ARG A 69 9.66 1.23 -0.51
N THR A 70 9.43 0.28 0.40
CA THR A 70 8.83 -1.02 0.11
C THR A 70 7.38 -0.91 -0.39
N SER A 71 6.51 -0.21 0.35
CA SER A 71 5.10 -0.05 -0.03
C SER A 71 4.95 0.65 -1.38
N SER A 72 5.78 1.65 -1.68
CA SER A 72 5.81 2.31 -2.99
C SER A 72 6.19 1.36 -4.14
N ILE A 73 7.06 0.38 -3.89
CA ILE A 73 7.46 -0.60 -4.89
C ILE A 73 6.34 -1.64 -5.10
N CYS A 74 5.72 -2.13 -4.02
CA CYS A 74 4.59 -3.05 -4.11
C CYS A 74 3.43 -2.44 -4.91
N LEU A 75 3.10 -1.17 -4.69
CA LEU A 75 2.06 -0.47 -5.45
C LEU A 75 2.40 -0.34 -6.95
N ARG A 76 3.67 -0.09 -7.30
CA ARG A 76 4.10 -0.07 -8.71
C ARG A 76 4.04 -1.44 -9.35
N LEU A 77 4.48 -2.47 -8.64
CA LEU A 77 4.38 -3.87 -9.09
C LEU A 77 2.92 -4.28 -9.29
N LEU A 78 2.01 -3.85 -8.40
CA LEU A 78 0.58 -4.08 -8.54
C LEU A 78 0.03 -3.46 -9.82
N CYS A 79 0.34 -2.19 -10.11
CA CYS A 79 -0.10 -1.55 -11.35
C CYS A 79 0.42 -2.26 -12.61
N VAL A 80 1.68 -2.70 -12.61
CA VAL A 80 2.26 -3.43 -13.74
C VAL A 80 1.60 -4.81 -13.90
N ASN A 81 1.39 -5.52 -12.80
CA ASN A 81 0.70 -6.82 -12.79
C ASN A 81 -0.72 -6.70 -13.35
N ASP A 82 -1.47 -5.70 -12.88
CA ASP A 82 -2.85 -5.48 -13.29
C ASP A 82 -2.94 -4.98 -14.75
N LEU A 83 -1.97 -4.20 -15.25
CA LEU A 83 -1.89 -3.85 -16.68
C LEU A 83 -1.72 -5.08 -17.58
N ILE A 84 -0.89 -6.03 -17.16
CA ILE A 84 -0.71 -7.30 -17.90
C ILE A 84 -2.02 -8.09 -17.92
N LEU A 85 -2.73 -8.18 -16.79
CA LEU A 85 -4.04 -8.84 -16.71
C LEU A 85 -5.08 -8.16 -17.59
N LEU A 86 -5.16 -6.82 -17.55
CA LEU A 86 -6.08 -6.04 -18.37
C LEU A 86 -5.83 -6.27 -19.87
N TYR A 87 -4.58 -6.33 -20.30
CA TYR A 87 -4.24 -6.66 -21.69
C TYR A 87 -4.72 -8.06 -22.08
N LEU A 88 -4.52 -9.06 -21.20
CA LEU A 88 -5.01 -10.42 -21.43
C LEU A 88 -6.54 -10.52 -21.44
N PHE A 89 -7.23 -9.67 -20.69
CA PHE A 89 -8.70 -9.56 -20.71
C PHE A 89 -9.22 -8.89 -21.97
N ILE A 90 -8.57 -7.83 -22.44
CA ILE A 90 -8.90 -7.20 -23.74
C ILE A 90 -8.77 -8.22 -24.85
N ILE A 91 -7.70 -9.02 -24.87
CA ILE A 91 -7.55 -10.13 -25.83
C ILE A 91 -8.72 -11.11 -25.72
N ASP A 92 -9.09 -11.54 -24.51
CA ASP A 92 -10.19 -12.49 -24.30
C ASP A 92 -11.54 -11.93 -24.81
N VAL A 93 -11.81 -10.65 -24.58
CA VAL A 93 -13.01 -9.96 -25.07
C VAL A 93 -12.99 -9.82 -26.60
N LEU A 94 -11.87 -9.37 -27.18
CA LEU A 94 -11.74 -9.24 -28.63
C LEU A 94 -11.94 -10.59 -29.33
N LEU A 95 -11.38 -11.66 -28.77
CA LEU A 95 -11.57 -13.01 -29.29
C LEU A 95 -13.00 -13.51 -29.10
N LYS A 96 -13.68 -13.20 -27.99
CA LYS A 96 -15.09 -13.58 -27.76
C LYS A 96 -16.07 -12.82 -28.66
N VAL A 97 -15.80 -11.54 -28.96
CA VAL A 97 -16.72 -10.63 -29.67
C VAL A 97 -16.50 -10.65 -31.19
N TYR A 98 -15.24 -10.70 -31.66
CA TYR A 98 -14.93 -10.55 -33.09
C TYR A 98 -14.63 -11.86 -33.82
N MET A 99 -14.31 -12.96 -33.11
CA MET A 99 -14.16 -14.26 -33.76
C MET A 99 -15.49 -15.00 -33.74
N GLU A 100 -15.95 -15.45 -34.91
CA GLU A 100 -17.08 -16.38 -35.00
C GLU A 100 -16.86 -17.59 -34.08
N PRO A 101 -17.91 -18.11 -33.41
CA PRO A 101 -17.80 -19.29 -32.53
C PRO A 101 -17.23 -20.52 -33.25
N SER A 102 -17.19 -20.53 -34.58
CA SER A 102 -16.63 -21.59 -35.40
C SER A 102 -15.10 -21.63 -35.48
N LYS A 103 -14.39 -20.54 -35.15
CA LYS A 103 -12.94 -20.42 -35.31
C LYS A 103 -12.20 -20.68 -33.99
N ARG A 104 -10.99 -21.24 -34.09
CA ARG A 104 -10.12 -21.47 -32.92
C ARG A 104 -9.87 -20.12 -32.24
N ILE A 105 -10.22 -20.01 -30.96
CA ILE A 105 -10.01 -18.80 -30.14
C ILE A 105 -8.51 -18.45 -30.05
N TYR A 106 -7.64 -19.46 -30.12
CA TYR A 106 -6.18 -19.25 -30.18
C TYR A 106 -5.59 -19.96 -31.42
N SER A 107 -4.54 -19.39 -32.02
CA SER A 107 -3.97 -19.93 -33.26
C SER A 107 -3.31 -21.29 -33.06
N THR A 108 -2.70 -21.56 -31.89
CA THR A 108 -1.99 -22.82 -31.59
C THR A 108 -2.28 -23.37 -30.19
N PRO A 109 -2.17 -24.70 -29.96
CA PRO A 109 -2.31 -25.29 -28.63
C PRO A 109 -1.30 -24.73 -27.61
N LEU A 110 -0.11 -24.34 -28.07
CA LEU A 110 0.91 -23.71 -27.23
C LEU A 110 0.45 -22.32 -26.77
N THR A 111 -0.06 -21.50 -27.69
CA THR A 111 -0.57 -20.15 -27.39
C THR A 111 -1.66 -20.22 -26.32
N CYS A 112 -2.57 -21.19 -26.40
CA CYS A 112 -3.57 -21.32 -25.36
C CYS A 112 -2.98 -21.70 -23.99
N ARG A 113 -2.10 -22.71 -23.95
CA ARG A 113 -1.48 -23.15 -22.70
C ARG A 113 -0.72 -22.01 -22.02
N LEU A 114 0.06 -21.25 -22.79
CA LEU A 114 0.76 -20.06 -22.32
C LEU A 114 -0.20 -18.99 -21.83
N TYR A 115 -1.27 -18.70 -22.59
CA TYR A 115 -2.27 -17.72 -22.17
C TYR A 115 -2.87 -18.07 -20.81
N LYS A 116 -3.27 -19.34 -20.60
CA LYS A 116 -3.83 -19.79 -19.32
C LYS A 116 -2.81 -19.75 -18.20
N PHE A 117 -1.59 -20.21 -18.46
CA PHE A 117 -0.49 -20.13 -17.50
C PHE A 117 -0.23 -18.69 -17.04
N ILE A 118 -0.08 -17.74 -17.98
CA ILE A 118 0.21 -16.34 -17.67
C ILE A 118 -0.98 -15.72 -16.93
N ARG A 119 -2.21 -15.83 -17.46
CA ARG A 119 -3.39 -15.24 -16.84
C ARG A 119 -3.56 -15.69 -15.39
N TYR A 120 -3.51 -16.99 -15.12
CA TYR A 120 -3.69 -17.49 -13.75
C TYR A 120 -2.51 -17.13 -12.83
N SER A 121 -1.29 -17.07 -13.36
CA SER A 121 -0.11 -16.69 -12.55
C SER A 121 -0.18 -15.23 -12.12
N PHE A 122 -0.51 -14.30 -13.01
CA PHE A 122 -0.63 -12.88 -12.67
C PHE A 122 -1.85 -12.58 -11.80
N LEU A 123 -2.94 -13.34 -11.98
CA LEU A 123 -4.13 -13.22 -11.14
C LEU A 123 -3.82 -13.64 -9.69
N ASP A 124 -3.13 -14.77 -9.53
CA ASP A 124 -2.71 -15.25 -8.21
C ASP A 124 -1.67 -14.31 -7.58
N MET A 125 -0.74 -13.76 -8.38
CA MET A 125 0.31 -12.85 -7.91
C MET A 125 -0.26 -11.53 -7.37
N SER A 126 -1.35 -11.01 -7.96
CA SER A 126 -1.99 -9.77 -7.48
C SER A 126 -2.39 -9.88 -6.00
N ALA A 127 -2.92 -11.02 -5.57
CA ALA A 127 -3.29 -11.29 -4.18
C ALA A 127 -2.09 -11.24 -3.23
N TYR A 128 -0.95 -11.81 -3.65
CA TYR A 128 0.27 -11.85 -2.84
C TYR A 128 1.02 -10.51 -2.82
N ILE A 129 0.95 -9.72 -3.89
CA ILE A 129 1.46 -8.33 -3.89
C ILE A 129 0.69 -7.49 -2.87
N GLN A 130 -0.64 -7.65 -2.81
CA GLN A 130 -1.47 -6.95 -1.83
C GLN A 130 -1.21 -7.42 -0.40
N LEU A 131 -1.13 -8.74 -0.17
CA LEU A 131 -0.75 -9.28 1.13
C LEU A 131 0.62 -8.75 1.56
N GLY A 132 1.59 -8.68 0.64
CA GLY A 132 2.90 -8.10 0.88
C GLY A 132 2.84 -6.62 1.28
N LEU A 133 2.06 -5.82 0.56
CA LEU A 133 1.80 -4.41 0.89
C LEU A 133 1.18 -4.28 2.28
N THR A 134 0.17 -5.08 2.62
CA THR A 134 -0.46 -5.05 3.95
C THR A 134 0.52 -5.49 5.04
N THR A 135 1.37 -6.47 4.77
CA THR A 135 2.38 -6.98 5.71
C THR A 135 3.46 -5.94 6.00
N ASP A 136 4.02 -5.29 4.98
CA ASP A 136 5.00 -4.20 5.16
C ASP A 136 4.42 -3.09 6.04
N ARG A 137 3.16 -2.72 5.80
CA ARG A 137 2.45 -1.70 6.59
C ARG A 137 2.16 -2.15 8.01
N PHE A 138 1.76 -3.40 8.20
CA PHE A 138 1.53 -3.97 9.53
C PHE A 138 2.79 -3.90 10.38
N ILE A 139 3.93 -4.33 9.83
CA ILE A 139 5.20 -4.30 10.55
C ILE A 139 5.64 -2.86 10.79
N CYS A 140 5.46 -1.97 9.81
CA CYS A 140 5.79 -0.55 9.96
C CYS A 140 4.98 0.13 11.08
N CYS A 141 3.67 -0.11 11.15
CA CYS A 141 2.78 0.59 12.09
C CYS A 141 2.76 -0.06 13.47
N VAL A 142 2.67 -1.39 13.54
CA VAL A 142 2.49 -2.13 14.80
C VAL A 142 3.82 -2.51 15.44
N HIS A 143 4.83 -2.83 14.62
CA HIS A 143 6.14 -3.27 15.09
C HIS A 143 7.25 -2.29 14.66
N HIS A 144 7.03 -0.99 14.89
CA HIS A 144 7.94 0.08 14.43
C HIS A 144 9.42 -0.13 14.87
N ARG A 145 9.66 -0.68 16.07
CA ARG A 145 11.02 -1.00 16.56
C ARG A 145 11.75 -2.04 15.70
N TYR A 146 11.02 -3.02 15.20
CA TYR A 146 11.56 -4.10 14.35
C TYR A 146 11.60 -3.71 12.86
N TYR A 147 10.80 -2.70 12.47
CA TYR A 147 10.68 -2.29 11.07
C TYR A 147 12.02 -1.85 10.44
N SER A 148 12.94 -1.28 11.21
CA SER A 148 14.27 -0.90 10.74
C SER A 148 15.05 -2.11 10.20
N HIS A 149 15.00 -3.24 10.90
CA HIS A 149 15.60 -4.51 10.49
C HIS A 149 14.86 -5.12 9.30
N TRP A 150 13.53 -5.12 9.36
CA TRP A 150 12.67 -5.60 8.28
C TRP A 150 12.97 -4.93 6.94
N ARG A 151 13.11 -3.60 6.96
CA ARG A 151 13.42 -2.78 5.79
C ARG A 151 14.85 -3.01 5.28
N LYS A 152 15.85 -3.07 6.17
CA LYS A 152 17.27 -3.25 5.79
C LYS A 152 17.49 -4.57 5.03
N LYS A 153 16.85 -5.65 5.47
CA LYS A 153 17.01 -6.99 4.88
C LYS A 153 16.12 -7.26 3.66
N CYS A 154 15.26 -6.31 3.26
CA CYS A 154 14.43 -6.47 2.06
C CYS A 154 13.53 -7.73 2.11
N TYR A 155 13.08 -8.17 3.30
CA TYR A 155 12.34 -9.43 3.48
C TYR A 155 11.09 -9.55 2.61
N ILE A 156 10.43 -8.43 2.35
CA ILE A 156 9.29 -8.36 1.45
C ILE A 156 9.59 -8.90 0.03
N TYR A 157 10.80 -8.66 -0.50
CA TYR A 157 11.20 -9.14 -1.82
C TYR A 157 11.38 -10.64 -1.81
N TYR A 158 11.97 -11.17 -0.74
CA TYR A 158 12.09 -12.60 -0.55
C TYR A 158 10.70 -13.26 -0.49
N LEU A 159 9.76 -12.69 0.29
CA LEU A 159 8.40 -13.21 0.37
C LEU A 159 7.67 -13.17 -0.98
N LEU A 160 7.78 -12.07 -1.73
CA LEU A 160 7.15 -11.95 -3.05
C LEU A 160 7.82 -12.89 -4.08
N LEU A 161 9.14 -13.08 -4.01
CA LEU A 161 9.85 -14.01 -4.88
C LEU A 161 9.43 -15.46 -4.61
N VAL A 162 9.38 -15.86 -3.33
CA VAL A 162 8.91 -17.19 -2.94
C VAL A 162 7.47 -17.40 -3.39
N ALA A 163 6.59 -16.42 -3.18
CA ALA A 163 5.21 -16.48 -3.66
C ALA A 163 5.15 -16.66 -5.18
N PHE A 164 5.93 -15.88 -5.94
CA PHE A 164 6.01 -15.99 -7.40
C PHE A 164 6.44 -17.40 -7.83
N LEU A 165 7.49 -17.95 -7.24
CA LEU A 165 7.98 -19.30 -7.56
C LEU A 165 6.92 -20.37 -7.27
N LEU A 166 6.25 -20.30 -6.12
CA LEU A 166 5.18 -21.24 -5.77
C LEU A 166 4.00 -21.13 -6.74
N ILE A 167 3.63 -19.92 -7.14
CA ILE A 167 2.56 -19.67 -8.13
C ILE A 167 2.94 -20.24 -9.49
N VAL A 168 4.18 -20.06 -9.95
CA VAL A 168 4.68 -20.62 -11.21
C VAL A 168 4.62 -22.15 -11.18
N VAL A 169 5.09 -22.78 -10.11
CA VAL A 169 5.03 -24.24 -9.93
C VAL A 169 3.57 -24.71 -9.95
N LYS A 170 2.70 -24.07 -9.17
CA LYS A 170 1.27 -24.42 -9.10
C LYS A 170 0.56 -24.29 -10.45
N ASN A 171 0.87 -23.24 -11.23
CA ASN A 171 0.22 -22.99 -12.52
C ASN A 171 0.90 -23.71 -13.69
N SER A 172 2.06 -24.36 -13.48
CA SER A 172 2.74 -25.16 -14.51
C SER A 172 1.87 -26.30 -15.07
N SER A 173 0.86 -26.74 -14.32
CA SER A 173 -0.17 -27.71 -14.78
C SER A 173 -0.86 -27.27 -16.08
N PHE A 174 -1.03 -25.96 -16.31
CA PHE A 174 -1.61 -25.43 -17.56
C PHE A 174 -0.73 -25.65 -18.79
N LEU A 175 0.58 -25.89 -18.61
CA LEU A 175 1.52 -26.17 -19.69
C LEU A 175 1.52 -27.64 -20.10
N ALA A 176 0.87 -28.53 -19.32
CA ALA A 176 0.83 -29.95 -19.60
C ALA A 176 0.20 -30.25 -20.98
N PRO A 177 0.69 -31.26 -21.73
CA PRO A 177 0.10 -31.68 -23.01
C PRO A 177 -1.37 -32.12 -22.92
N SER A 178 -1.81 -32.49 -21.72
CA SER A 178 -3.19 -32.85 -21.37
C SER A 178 -4.13 -31.63 -21.34
N TYR A 179 -3.59 -30.41 -21.38
CA TYR A 179 -4.35 -29.17 -21.46
C TYR A 179 -4.26 -28.63 -22.89
N GLY A 180 -5.40 -28.37 -23.54
CA GLY A 180 -5.39 -27.89 -24.92
C GLY A 180 -6.76 -27.95 -25.58
N TYR A 181 -6.78 -28.32 -26.84
CA TYR A 181 -7.99 -28.28 -27.64
C TYR A 181 -8.84 -29.54 -27.46
N THR A 182 -10.09 -29.36 -27.07
CA THR A 182 -11.12 -30.40 -27.06
C THR A 182 -12.18 -30.08 -28.09
N ALA A 183 -12.44 -31.01 -29.00
CA ALA A 183 -13.55 -30.93 -29.96
C ALA A 183 -14.69 -31.83 -29.48
N PRO A 184 -15.88 -31.29 -29.16
CA PRO A 184 -17.02 -32.11 -28.75
C PRO A 184 -17.68 -32.84 -29.93
N ASN A 185 -17.48 -32.41 -31.19
CA ASN A 185 -17.87 -33.10 -32.44
C ASN A 185 -17.21 -32.41 -33.65
N LYS A 186 -17.17 -33.10 -34.82
CA LYS A 186 -16.45 -32.69 -36.04
C LYS A 186 -16.76 -31.28 -36.61
N ASN A 187 -17.84 -30.61 -36.18
CA ASN A 187 -18.28 -29.37 -36.83
C ASN A 187 -18.16 -28.04 -36.07
N TYR A 188 -17.98 -27.90 -34.74
CA TYR A 188 -17.82 -26.55 -34.14
C TYR A 188 -17.09 -26.48 -32.78
N THR A 189 -16.48 -25.31 -32.54
CA THR A 189 -15.81 -24.78 -31.32
C THR A 189 -14.69 -25.61 -30.72
N VAL A 190 -13.45 -25.20 -30.98
CA VAL A 190 -12.28 -25.70 -30.26
C VAL A 190 -12.08 -24.86 -28.98
N LYS A 191 -12.64 -25.31 -27.85
CA LYS A 191 -12.42 -24.65 -26.56
C LYS A 191 -11.10 -25.14 -25.96
N CYS A 192 -10.32 -24.21 -25.44
CA CYS A 192 -9.11 -24.58 -24.74
C CYS A 192 -9.42 -25.04 -23.31
N SER A 193 -9.34 -26.34 -23.09
CA SER A 193 -9.68 -26.99 -21.84
C SER A 193 -8.91 -28.30 -21.64
N VAL A 194 -9.13 -28.97 -20.52
CA VAL A 194 -8.51 -30.28 -20.26
C VAL A 194 -9.06 -31.31 -21.26
N LYS A 195 -8.16 -32.10 -21.87
CA LYS A 195 -8.52 -33.19 -22.79
C LYS A 195 -9.34 -34.27 -22.08
N ILE A 196 -10.43 -34.72 -22.72
CA ILE A 196 -11.40 -35.69 -22.17
C ILE A 196 -10.74 -37.04 -21.84
N GLU A 197 -9.71 -37.43 -22.61
CA GLU A 197 -8.98 -38.70 -22.43
C GLU A 197 -8.12 -38.72 -21.16
N ALA A 198 -7.79 -37.56 -20.57
CA ALA A 198 -6.90 -37.45 -19.42
C ALA A 198 -7.69 -37.40 -18.09
N LYS A 199 -8.42 -38.47 -17.74
CA LYS A 199 -9.33 -38.52 -16.57
C LYS A 199 -8.67 -38.12 -15.24
N SER A 200 -7.51 -38.68 -14.90
CA SER A 200 -6.82 -38.38 -13.63
C SER A 200 -6.36 -36.92 -13.55
N PHE A 201 -5.88 -36.37 -14.66
CA PHE A 201 -5.48 -34.96 -14.75
C PHE A 201 -6.70 -34.03 -14.68
N ALA A 202 -7.82 -34.38 -15.30
CA ALA A 202 -9.07 -33.64 -15.20
C ALA A 202 -9.60 -33.60 -13.76
N LEU A 203 -9.52 -34.72 -13.03
CA LEU A 203 -9.89 -34.80 -11.62
C LEU A 203 -8.99 -33.91 -10.75
N TYR A 204 -7.67 -33.94 -10.98
CA TYR A 204 -6.72 -33.06 -10.29
C TYR A 204 -7.02 -31.57 -10.54
N MET A 205 -7.24 -31.18 -11.79
CA MET A 205 -7.55 -29.78 -12.12
C MET A 205 -8.90 -29.32 -11.52
N ALA A 206 -9.86 -30.22 -11.37
CA ALA A 206 -11.18 -29.90 -10.84
C ALA A 206 -11.25 -29.85 -9.31
N TYR A 207 -10.56 -30.74 -8.61
CA TYR A 207 -10.61 -30.84 -7.14
C TYR A 207 -9.31 -30.38 -6.49
N GLY A 208 -8.17 -30.94 -6.89
CA GLY A 208 -6.87 -30.64 -6.30
C GLY A 208 -6.47 -29.18 -6.47
N GLN A 209 -6.41 -28.70 -7.71
CA GLN A 209 -6.04 -27.32 -7.99
C GLN A 209 -7.07 -26.32 -7.46
N SER A 210 -8.36 -26.67 -7.48
CA SER A 210 -9.43 -25.86 -6.90
C SER A 210 -9.32 -25.70 -5.39
N LEU A 211 -8.97 -26.78 -4.67
CA LEU A 211 -8.72 -26.72 -3.23
C LEU A 211 -7.52 -25.82 -2.92
N ILE A 212 -6.44 -25.93 -3.71
CA ILE A 212 -5.26 -25.07 -3.59
C ILE A 212 -5.65 -23.59 -3.82
N ASP A 213 -6.43 -23.30 -4.85
CA ASP A 213 -6.92 -21.95 -5.16
C ASP A 213 -7.77 -21.37 -4.01
N VAL A 214 -8.69 -22.15 -3.45
CA VAL A 214 -9.53 -21.70 -2.33
C VAL A 214 -8.70 -21.46 -1.07
N VAL A 215 -7.85 -22.41 -0.68
CA VAL A 215 -7.10 -22.31 0.59
C VAL A 215 -5.97 -21.28 0.50
N PHE A 216 -5.07 -21.43 -0.48
CA PHE A 216 -3.82 -20.68 -0.51
C PHE A 216 -3.90 -19.36 -1.27
N ILE A 217 -4.77 -19.25 -2.27
CA ILE A 217 -4.91 -18.00 -3.04
C ILE A 217 -6.02 -17.12 -2.48
N THR A 218 -7.05 -17.72 -1.88
CA THR A 218 -8.24 -16.98 -1.40
C THR A 218 -8.26 -16.84 0.12
N CYS A 219 -8.39 -17.93 0.88
CA CYS A 219 -8.61 -17.89 2.32
C CYS A 219 -7.41 -17.31 3.09
N ILE A 220 -6.19 -17.81 2.85
CA ILE A 220 -5.00 -17.36 3.60
C ILE A 220 -4.74 -15.85 3.39
N PRO A 221 -4.63 -15.33 2.15
CA PRO A 221 -4.47 -13.89 1.95
C PRO A 221 -5.62 -13.08 2.54
N PHE A 222 -6.87 -13.53 2.39
CA PHE A 222 -8.03 -12.84 2.97
C PHE A 222 -7.90 -12.67 4.49
N PHE A 223 -7.76 -13.76 5.23
CA PHE A 223 -7.73 -13.71 6.69
C PHE A 223 -6.54 -12.91 7.22
N LEU A 224 -5.37 -13.03 6.59
CA LEU A 224 -4.19 -12.24 6.95
C LEU A 224 -4.39 -10.75 6.66
N ILE A 225 -4.94 -10.40 5.49
CA ILE A 225 -5.24 -9.01 5.13
C ILE A 225 -6.22 -8.41 6.13
N VAL A 226 -7.30 -9.12 6.49
CA VAL A 226 -8.28 -8.65 7.48
C VAL A 226 -7.59 -8.45 8.83
N TYR A 227 -6.88 -9.46 9.32
CA TYR A 227 -6.20 -9.42 10.61
C TYR A 227 -5.19 -8.26 10.71
N PHE A 228 -4.31 -8.11 9.71
CA PHE A 228 -3.32 -7.06 9.66
C PHE A 228 -3.96 -5.67 9.59
N ASN A 229 -4.95 -5.46 8.73
CA ASN A 229 -5.65 -4.17 8.65
C ASN A 229 -6.38 -3.82 9.96
N SER A 230 -6.98 -4.80 10.65
CA SER A 230 -7.58 -4.57 11.98
C SER A 230 -6.56 -4.13 13.03
N LYS A 231 -5.36 -4.73 13.03
CA LYS A 231 -4.28 -4.35 13.95
C LYS A 231 -3.69 -2.97 13.61
N ILE A 232 -3.45 -2.68 12.34
CA ILE A 232 -3.00 -1.36 11.88
C ILE A 232 -3.99 -0.28 12.33
N LEU A 233 -5.29 -0.50 12.10
CA LEU A 233 -6.32 0.46 12.47
C LEU A 233 -6.34 0.72 13.99
N ARG A 234 -6.27 -0.34 14.79
CA ARG A 234 -6.21 -0.23 16.26
C ARG A 234 -5.01 0.60 16.71
N GLU A 235 -3.83 0.34 16.15
CA GLU A 235 -2.61 1.04 16.55
C GLU A 235 -2.62 2.51 16.10
N VAL A 236 -3.11 2.81 14.89
CA VAL A 236 -3.26 4.20 14.42
C VAL A 236 -4.24 4.98 15.31
N LEU A 237 -5.34 4.34 15.75
CA LEU A 237 -6.29 4.96 16.68
C LEU A 237 -5.70 5.16 18.09
N ARG A 238 -4.89 4.20 18.57
CA ARG A 238 -4.16 4.33 19.84
C ARG A 238 -3.18 5.50 19.82
N LEU A 239 -2.31 5.57 18.82
CA LEU A 239 -1.33 6.66 18.68
C LEU A 239 -2.03 8.03 18.55
N ARG A 240 -3.18 8.08 17.90
CA ARG A 240 -4.02 9.28 17.82
C ARG A 240 -4.52 9.72 19.21
N THR A 241 -5.01 8.79 20.02
CA THR A 241 -5.56 9.08 21.35
C THR A 241 -4.47 9.47 22.34
N GLU A 242 -3.32 8.79 22.33
CA GLU A 242 -2.16 9.16 23.16
C GLU A 242 -1.63 10.56 22.80
N CYS A 243 -1.44 10.85 21.50
CA CYS A 243 -1.00 12.18 21.05
C CYS A 243 -1.98 13.29 21.47
N TRP A 244 -3.29 13.04 21.35
CA TRP A 244 -4.31 13.99 21.80
C TRP A 244 -4.29 14.16 23.32
N SER A 245 -4.17 13.08 24.10
CA SER A 245 -4.12 13.15 25.56
C SER A 245 -2.93 13.99 26.06
N THR A 246 -1.73 13.75 25.52
CA THR A 246 -0.52 14.52 25.86
C THR A 246 -0.69 16.00 25.51
N LEU A 247 -1.25 16.30 24.33
CA LEU A 247 -1.54 17.67 23.94
C LEU A 247 -2.57 18.33 24.86
N THR A 248 -3.66 17.65 25.20
CA THR A 248 -4.70 18.19 26.08
C THR A 248 -4.16 18.43 27.49
N LYS A 249 -3.30 17.56 28.02
CA LYS A 249 -2.62 17.78 29.30
C LYS A 249 -1.74 19.02 29.26
N LEU A 250 -0.95 19.21 28.19
CA LEU A 250 -0.09 20.39 28.01
C LEU A 250 -0.90 21.69 27.84
N ILE A 251 -2.04 21.64 27.17
CA ILE A 251 -2.92 22.81 27.00
C ILE A 251 -3.67 23.15 28.29
N ASN A 252 -4.18 22.14 29.01
CA ASN A 252 -4.93 22.36 30.25
C ASN A 252 -4.03 22.85 31.40
N LYS A 253 -2.72 22.54 31.35
CA LYS A 253 -1.71 23.12 32.26
C LYS A 253 -1.47 24.62 32.01
N LYS A 254 -2.06 25.22 30.96
CA LYS A 254 -1.91 26.63 30.55
C LYS A 254 -3.24 27.39 30.53
N GLN A 255 -3.93 27.49 31.66
CA GLN A 255 -4.91 28.58 31.82
C GLN A 255 -4.15 29.92 31.93
N GLY A 256 -3.86 30.55 30.79
CA GLY A 256 -3.21 31.88 30.76
C GLY A 256 -2.65 32.39 29.43
N GLN A 257 -2.48 31.56 28.39
CA GLN A 257 -1.99 32.02 27.06
C GLN A 257 -3.08 32.02 25.98
N SER A 258 -2.90 32.89 24.97
CA SER A 258 -3.91 33.26 23.97
C SER A 258 -4.60 32.05 23.33
N GLN A 259 -5.93 32.11 23.31
CA GLN A 259 -6.86 31.07 22.85
C GLN A 259 -6.62 30.67 21.37
N ASP A 260 -6.04 31.58 20.58
CA ASP A 260 -5.78 31.40 19.16
C ASP A 260 -4.60 30.45 18.89
N SER A 261 -3.52 30.52 19.69
CA SER A 261 -2.35 29.62 19.57
C SER A 261 -2.71 28.15 19.87
N ASN A 262 -3.54 27.93 20.90
CA ASN A 262 -4.04 26.61 21.27
C ASN A 262 -5.00 26.02 20.22
N THR A 263 -5.82 26.87 19.59
CA THR A 263 -6.75 26.45 18.53
C THR A 263 -5.99 26.06 17.25
N ARG A 264 -4.95 26.81 16.89
CA ARG A 264 -4.08 26.51 15.73
C ARG A 264 -3.25 25.24 15.93
N ALA A 265 -2.68 25.01 17.12
CA ALA A 265 -1.96 23.77 17.43
C ALA A 265 -2.86 22.53 17.36
N ARG A 266 -4.11 22.63 17.87
CA ARG A 266 -5.12 21.57 17.74
C ARG A 266 -5.46 21.29 16.27
N ALA A 267 -5.58 22.31 15.43
CA ALA A 267 -5.89 22.17 14.02
C ALA A 267 -4.79 21.44 13.23
N VAL A 268 -3.51 21.78 13.44
CA VAL A 268 -2.37 21.15 12.76
C VAL A 268 -2.27 19.66 13.12
N ILE A 269 -2.39 19.30 14.40
CA ILE A 269 -2.32 17.91 14.85
C ILE A 269 -3.53 17.10 14.38
N ARG A 270 -4.74 17.70 14.42
CA ARG A 270 -5.96 17.09 13.88
C ARG A 270 -5.82 16.78 12.38
N ASN A 271 -5.26 17.70 11.60
CA ASN A 271 -5.05 17.53 10.16
C ASN A 271 -3.99 16.46 9.85
N ARG A 272 -2.90 16.38 10.63
CA ARG A 272 -1.85 15.36 10.48
C ARG A 272 -2.34 13.94 10.79
N SER A 273 -3.10 13.78 11.87
CA SER A 273 -3.75 12.51 12.22
C SER A 273 -4.77 12.09 11.17
N LYS A 274 -5.54 13.03 10.61
CA LYS A 274 -6.46 12.80 9.49
C LYS A 274 -5.72 12.23 8.27
N ARG A 275 -4.58 12.83 7.89
CA ARG A 275 -3.78 12.38 6.73
C ARG A 275 -3.32 10.91 6.83
N ARG A 276 -2.71 10.52 7.97
CA ARG A 276 -2.23 9.13 8.16
C ARG A 276 -3.38 8.11 8.25
N LEU A 277 -4.50 8.50 8.86
CA LEU A 277 -5.69 7.66 8.96
C LEU A 277 -6.36 7.47 7.59
N HIS A 278 -6.49 8.52 6.78
CA HIS A 278 -7.10 8.42 5.45
C HIS A 278 -6.28 7.56 4.49
N LEU A 279 -4.96 7.75 4.45
CA LEU A 279 -4.09 6.88 3.63
C LEU A 279 -4.20 5.41 4.08
N THR A 280 -4.29 5.19 5.40
CA THR A 280 -4.43 3.86 5.96
C THR A 280 -5.76 3.21 5.61
N PHE A 281 -6.84 3.97 5.69
CA PHE A 281 -8.18 3.55 5.32
C PHE A 281 -8.29 3.27 3.82
N ALA A 282 -7.81 4.18 2.97
CA ALA A 282 -7.80 4.00 1.53
C ALA A 282 -7.04 2.72 1.11
N LEU A 283 -5.84 2.51 1.68
CA LEU A 283 -5.06 1.30 1.42
C LEU A 283 -5.71 0.02 1.99
N GLY A 284 -6.45 0.13 3.10
CA GLY A 284 -7.28 -0.95 3.63
C GLY A 284 -8.41 -1.31 2.67
N CYS A 285 -9.16 -0.31 2.19
CA CYS A 285 -10.25 -0.49 1.23
C CYS A 285 -9.81 -1.22 -0.05
N ILE A 286 -8.61 -0.95 -0.58
CA ILE A 286 -8.05 -1.72 -1.72
C ILE A 286 -8.07 -3.21 -1.43
N SER A 287 -7.51 -3.56 -0.27
CA SER A 287 -7.26 -4.94 0.11
C SER A 287 -8.60 -5.66 0.30
N PHE A 288 -9.63 -4.94 0.76
CA PHE A 288 -10.99 -5.47 0.84
C PHE A 288 -11.69 -5.56 -0.52
N VAL A 289 -11.65 -4.53 -1.35
CA VAL A 289 -12.31 -4.53 -2.67
C VAL A 289 -11.74 -5.63 -3.55
N PHE A 290 -10.43 -5.80 -3.56
CA PHE A 290 -9.81 -6.88 -4.33
C PHE A 290 -10.26 -8.25 -3.84
N VAL A 291 -10.21 -8.51 -2.52
CA VAL A 291 -10.62 -9.84 -2.03
C VAL A 291 -12.11 -10.10 -2.24
N LEU A 292 -12.97 -9.10 -2.03
CA LEU A 292 -14.39 -9.19 -2.33
C LEU A 292 -14.67 -9.42 -3.83
N SER A 293 -13.78 -8.97 -4.71
CA SER A 293 -13.89 -9.18 -6.15
C SER A 293 -13.32 -10.53 -6.60
N THR A 294 -12.20 -10.98 -6.02
CA THR A 294 -11.47 -12.18 -6.45
C THR A 294 -11.98 -13.47 -5.79
N ALA A 295 -12.43 -13.43 -4.54
CA ALA A 295 -12.93 -14.62 -3.84
C ALA A 295 -14.16 -15.25 -4.52
N PRO A 296 -15.19 -14.49 -4.95
CA PRO A 296 -16.33 -15.05 -5.67
C PRO A 296 -15.91 -15.77 -6.94
N TYR A 297 -14.95 -15.22 -7.69
CA TYR A 297 -14.42 -15.84 -8.89
C TYR A 297 -13.82 -17.21 -8.61
N LYS A 298 -12.91 -17.29 -7.63
CA LYS A 298 -12.20 -18.53 -7.31
C LYS A 298 -13.16 -19.60 -6.81
N ILE A 299 -14.10 -19.23 -5.94
CA ILE A 299 -15.14 -20.13 -5.43
C ILE A 299 -16.01 -20.65 -6.57
N PHE A 300 -16.49 -19.78 -7.45
CA PHE A 300 -17.33 -20.20 -8.56
C PHE A 300 -16.59 -21.07 -9.57
N LYS A 301 -15.30 -20.82 -9.84
CA LYS A 301 -14.52 -21.70 -10.71
C LYS A 301 -14.44 -23.14 -10.19
N VAL A 302 -14.50 -23.35 -8.88
CA VAL A 302 -14.64 -24.69 -8.30
C VAL A 302 -15.99 -25.31 -8.68
N VAL A 303 -17.07 -24.56 -8.48
CA VAL A 303 -18.44 -24.98 -8.81
C VAL A 303 -18.57 -25.29 -10.31
N GLU A 304 -18.05 -24.41 -11.17
CA GLU A 304 -18.09 -24.56 -12.63
C GLU A 304 -17.34 -25.82 -13.09
N ARG A 305 -16.16 -26.10 -12.52
CA ARG A 305 -15.37 -27.30 -12.87
C ARG A 305 -16.07 -28.58 -12.42
N HIS A 306 -16.65 -28.58 -11.23
CA HIS A 306 -17.43 -29.70 -10.70
C HIS A 306 -18.64 -30.01 -11.57
N ASP A 307 -19.43 -29.00 -11.89
CA ASP A 307 -20.60 -29.07 -12.76
C ASP A 307 -20.24 -29.52 -14.19
N LYS A 308 -19.10 -29.09 -14.73
CA LYS A 308 -18.58 -29.60 -16.01
C LYS A 308 -18.30 -31.11 -15.96
N ILE A 309 -17.61 -31.60 -14.93
CA ILE A 309 -17.31 -33.03 -14.80
C ILE A 309 -18.59 -33.87 -14.71
N ILE A 310 -19.57 -33.42 -13.93
CA ILE A 310 -20.85 -34.13 -13.80
C ILE A 310 -21.55 -34.23 -15.15
N ARG A 311 -21.60 -33.13 -15.92
CA ARG A 311 -22.19 -33.16 -17.28
C ARG A 311 -21.45 -34.10 -18.23
N ASP A 312 -20.13 -34.08 -18.19
CA ASP A 312 -19.28 -34.92 -19.05
C ASP A 312 -19.41 -36.42 -18.69
N LEU A 313 -19.48 -36.75 -17.40
CA LEU A 313 -19.70 -38.12 -16.90
C LEU A 313 -21.09 -38.66 -17.24
N LEU A 314 -22.12 -37.81 -17.18
CA LEU A 314 -23.50 -38.19 -17.48
C LEU A 314 -23.79 -38.28 -19.00
N LYS A 315 -22.79 -38.06 -19.88
CA LYS A 315 -22.93 -38.00 -21.35
C LYS A 315 -24.09 -37.12 -21.83
N ARG A 316 -24.51 -36.13 -21.03
CA ARG A 316 -25.78 -35.42 -21.29
C ARG A 316 -25.72 -34.46 -22.47
N GLY A 317 -24.54 -34.14 -23.02
CA GLY A 317 -24.40 -33.15 -24.11
C GLY A 317 -25.06 -31.79 -23.80
N ALA A 318 -25.42 -31.56 -22.54
CA ALA A 318 -26.35 -30.52 -22.15
C ALA A 318 -25.60 -29.20 -22.04
N SER A 319 -26.16 -28.16 -22.66
CA SER A 319 -25.70 -26.78 -22.49
C SER A 319 -25.74 -26.40 -21.01
N LYS A 320 -24.86 -25.47 -20.59
CA LYS A 320 -24.89 -24.91 -19.23
C LYS A 320 -26.29 -24.36 -18.94
N SER A 321 -26.77 -24.51 -17.71
CA SER A 321 -28.02 -23.88 -17.30
C SER A 321 -27.87 -22.35 -17.36
N GLY A 322 -28.95 -21.65 -17.72
CA GLY A 322 -28.97 -20.18 -17.79
C GLY A 322 -28.38 -19.48 -16.56
N PRO A 323 -28.71 -19.90 -15.32
CA PRO A 323 -28.14 -19.33 -14.10
C PRO A 323 -26.62 -19.48 -13.97
N ILE A 324 -26.05 -20.63 -14.38
CA ILE A 324 -24.60 -20.85 -14.35
C ILE A 324 -23.89 -19.96 -15.38
N LEU A 325 -24.51 -19.77 -16.54
CA LEU A 325 -23.98 -18.89 -17.58
C LEU A 325 -24.00 -17.43 -17.12
N LEU A 326 -25.08 -16.98 -16.46
CA LEU A 326 -25.17 -15.64 -15.89
C LEU A 326 -24.14 -15.42 -14.78
N ALA A 327 -23.97 -16.40 -13.88
CA ALA A 327 -22.96 -16.35 -12.82
C ALA A 327 -21.53 -16.25 -13.38
N GLU A 328 -21.21 -16.97 -14.46
CA GLU A 328 -19.91 -16.87 -15.14
C GLU A 328 -19.63 -15.45 -15.64
N VAL A 329 -20.64 -14.79 -16.23
CA VAL A 329 -20.52 -13.42 -16.74
C VAL A 329 -20.33 -12.40 -15.62
N ILE A 330 -21.12 -12.50 -14.55
CA ILE A 330 -21.00 -11.62 -13.37
C ILE A 330 -19.59 -11.74 -12.79
N ILE A 331 -19.04 -12.94 -12.78
CA ILE A 331 -17.75 -13.22 -12.19
C ILE A 331 -16.57 -12.78 -13.06
N ASP A 332 -16.68 -12.90 -14.39
CA ASP A 332 -15.74 -12.26 -15.32
C ASP A 332 -15.75 -10.73 -15.10
N CYS A 333 -16.90 -10.13 -14.82
CA CYS A 333 -17.00 -8.69 -14.50
C CYS A 333 -16.29 -8.33 -13.19
N LEU A 334 -16.39 -9.17 -12.16
CA LEU A 334 -15.68 -8.98 -10.89
C LEU A 334 -14.15 -9.07 -11.06
N GLU A 335 -13.64 -9.93 -11.94
CA GLU A 335 -12.20 -9.98 -12.28
C GLU A 335 -11.72 -8.68 -12.95
N TYR A 336 -12.52 -8.12 -13.87
CA TYR A 336 -12.17 -6.84 -14.50
C TYR A 336 -12.14 -5.72 -13.45
N LEU A 337 -13.10 -5.73 -12.53
CA LEU A 337 -13.19 -4.75 -11.46
C LEU A 337 -12.04 -4.90 -10.44
N SER A 338 -11.58 -6.11 -10.14
CA SER A 338 -10.45 -6.30 -9.22
C SER A 338 -9.17 -5.62 -9.71
N CYS A 339 -8.95 -5.56 -11.03
CA CYS A 339 -7.81 -4.88 -11.65
C CYS A 339 -7.94 -3.34 -11.64
N SER A 340 -9.13 -2.80 -11.39
CA SER A 340 -9.34 -1.34 -11.25
C SER A 340 -9.01 -0.81 -9.84
N THR A 341 -8.66 -1.68 -8.91
CA THR A 341 -8.45 -1.30 -7.51
C THR A 341 -7.36 -0.22 -7.31
N PRO A 342 -6.21 -0.21 -8.03
CA PRO A 342 -5.21 0.85 -7.88
C PRO A 342 -5.71 2.24 -8.29
N PHE A 343 -6.60 2.31 -9.29
CA PHE A 343 -7.21 3.57 -9.73
C PHE A 343 -8.02 4.25 -8.62
N PHE A 344 -8.84 3.49 -7.89
CA PHE A 344 -9.60 4.00 -6.75
C PHE A 344 -8.70 4.50 -5.61
N VAL A 345 -7.47 3.98 -5.48
CA VAL A 345 -6.46 4.47 -4.53
C VAL A 345 -5.98 5.84 -4.90
N CYS A 346 -5.62 6.02 -6.18
CA CYS A 346 -5.15 7.30 -6.64
C CYS A 346 -6.27 8.34 -6.50
N LEU A 347 -7.51 7.98 -6.80
CA LEU A 347 -8.65 8.87 -6.61
C LEU A 347 -8.87 9.20 -5.12
N ALA A 348 -8.89 8.21 -4.24
CA ALA A 348 -9.06 8.41 -2.80
C ALA A 348 -7.91 9.21 -2.18
N THR A 349 -6.69 9.03 -2.68
CA THR A 349 -5.51 9.78 -2.21
C THR A 349 -5.40 11.16 -2.85
N SER A 350 -5.89 11.37 -4.09
CA SER A 350 -5.81 12.67 -4.79
C SER A 350 -6.95 13.62 -4.46
N ILE A 351 -8.18 13.14 -4.22
CA ILE A 351 -9.29 13.97 -3.70
C ILE A 351 -8.84 14.65 -2.41
N VAL A 352 -8.07 13.95 -1.58
CA VAL A 352 -7.49 14.49 -0.35
C VAL A 352 -6.36 15.50 -0.62
N THR A 353 -5.65 15.40 -1.76
CA THR A 353 -4.62 16.40 -2.11
C THR A 353 -5.18 17.71 -2.64
N ASN A 354 -6.37 17.71 -3.26
CA ASN A 354 -6.96 18.92 -3.82
C ASN A 354 -7.54 19.84 -2.74
N GLU A 355 -8.02 19.28 -1.62
CA GLU A 355 -8.33 20.09 -0.40
C GLU A 355 -7.06 20.63 0.29
N GLN A 356 -5.86 20.17 -0.09
CA GLN A 356 -4.62 20.44 0.63
C GLN A 356 -3.64 21.38 -0.08
N SER A 357 -3.76 21.58 -1.39
CA SER A 357 -2.99 22.63 -2.10
C SER A 357 -3.39 24.04 -1.64
N LEU A 358 -4.65 24.25 -1.26
CA LEU A 358 -5.10 25.51 -0.64
C LEU A 358 -4.63 25.68 0.82
N ILE A 359 -4.20 24.62 1.51
CA ILE A 359 -3.79 24.67 2.93
C ILE A 359 -2.26 24.66 3.08
N GLU A 360 -1.52 24.01 2.16
CA GLU A 360 -0.04 24.03 2.13
C GLU A 360 0.53 25.41 1.81
N ALA A 361 -0.25 26.33 1.24
CA ALA A 361 0.13 27.73 1.09
C ALA A 361 0.11 28.52 2.44
N ASN A 362 -0.54 27.97 3.47
CA ASN A 362 -0.74 28.63 4.77
C ASN A 362 -0.19 27.81 5.96
N SER A 363 0.64 26.78 5.74
CA SER A 363 1.22 26.00 6.83
C SER A 363 2.34 26.76 7.53
N ILE A 364 2.04 27.28 8.72
CA ILE A 364 3.00 27.88 9.64
C ILE A 364 4.04 26.81 10.02
N PRO A 365 5.35 27.03 9.76
CA PRO A 365 6.36 25.99 9.78
C PRO A 365 6.54 25.28 11.13
N CYS A 366 6.52 26.03 12.23
CA CYS A 366 6.60 25.49 13.60
C CYS A 366 5.82 26.40 14.56
N ASN A 367 4.96 25.81 15.40
CA ASN A 367 4.31 26.54 16.50
C ASN A 367 5.03 26.28 17.81
N ARG A 368 5.25 27.34 18.60
CA ARG A 368 5.94 27.28 19.89
C ARG A 368 4.94 27.35 21.05
N ILE A 369 5.06 26.44 22.01
CA ILE A 369 4.27 26.37 23.24
C ILE A 369 5.23 26.62 24.41
N VAL A 370 5.14 27.80 25.04
CA VAL A 370 6.02 28.20 26.16
C VAL A 370 5.30 28.10 27.51
N SER A 371 5.74 27.25 28.40
CA SER A 371 5.35 27.20 29.82
C SER A 371 6.43 27.82 30.71
N ASP A 372 6.18 27.92 32.03
CA ASP A 372 7.07 28.62 32.97
C ASP A 372 8.52 28.09 32.98
N GLU A 373 8.69 26.77 32.82
CA GLU A 373 10.00 26.11 32.82
C GLU A 373 10.25 25.26 31.56
N SER A 374 9.34 25.28 30.58
CA SER A 374 9.50 24.46 29.37
C SER A 374 9.04 25.10 28.08
N ILE A 375 9.81 24.91 27.02
CA ILE A 375 9.40 25.25 25.66
C ILE A 375 9.20 23.97 24.87
N VAL A 376 8.04 23.85 24.22
CA VAL A 376 7.75 22.77 23.28
C VAL A 376 7.49 23.35 21.90
N PHE A 377 8.29 22.95 20.91
CA PHE A 377 7.99 23.26 19.51
C PHE A 377 7.20 22.12 18.88
N VAL A 378 6.12 22.47 18.18
CA VAL A 378 5.29 21.54 17.40
C VAL A 378 5.44 21.89 15.93
N CYS A 379 6.16 21.04 15.20
CA CYS A 379 6.57 21.32 13.82
C CYS A 379 5.86 20.43 12.79
N SER A 380 5.66 21.01 11.60
CA SER A 380 5.03 20.35 10.45
C SER A 380 6.01 19.46 9.67
N GLU A 381 5.53 18.76 8.63
CA GLU A 381 6.42 17.95 7.77
C GLU A 381 7.25 18.86 6.85
N ASN A 382 8.57 18.66 6.85
CA ASN A 382 9.58 19.48 6.17
C ASN A 382 9.96 20.80 6.87
N SER A 383 9.57 21.00 8.13
CA SER A 383 10.14 22.09 8.92
C SER A 383 11.66 22.00 8.96
N ARG A 384 12.30 23.15 8.95
CA ARG A 384 13.76 23.24 8.99
C ARG A 384 14.24 23.71 10.35
N MET A 385 15.47 23.31 10.71
CA MET A 385 16.09 23.70 11.98
C MET A 385 16.26 25.22 12.16
N ASP A 386 16.38 25.99 11.07
CA ASP A 386 16.46 27.45 11.08
C ASP A 386 15.13 28.14 11.39
N GLU A 387 14.01 27.42 11.35
CA GLU A 387 12.68 27.96 11.67
C GLU A 387 12.44 28.03 13.19
N PHE A 388 13.34 27.47 14.01
CA PHE A 388 13.32 27.67 15.46
C PHE A 388 13.79 29.08 15.78
N ASN A 389 12.95 29.83 16.46
CA ASN A 389 13.25 31.22 16.75
C ASN A 389 12.66 31.63 18.10
N PHE A 390 13.47 32.34 18.89
CA PHE A 390 13.12 32.94 20.18
C PHE A 390 12.99 34.48 20.13
N HIS A 391 12.97 35.12 18.95
CA HIS A 391 13.00 36.59 18.74
C HIS A 391 11.88 37.36 19.45
N ASN A 392 10.80 36.70 19.88
CA ASN A 392 9.68 37.29 20.62
C ASN A 392 9.57 36.81 22.08
N LEU A 393 10.67 36.30 22.67
CA LEU A 393 10.74 35.98 24.09
C LEU A 393 11.78 36.87 24.76
N ASN A 394 11.39 37.47 25.86
CA ASN A 394 12.26 38.28 26.69
C ASN A 394 13.24 37.35 27.44
N ASP A 395 14.45 37.84 27.70
CA ASP A 395 15.51 37.03 28.31
C ASP A 395 15.14 36.53 29.71
N SER A 396 14.28 37.25 30.44
CA SER A 396 13.75 36.81 31.74
C SER A 396 12.91 35.52 31.68
N ILE A 397 12.25 35.24 30.55
CA ILE A 397 11.54 33.98 30.33
C ILE A 397 12.54 32.90 29.94
N LEU A 398 13.48 33.23 29.04
CA LEU A 398 14.49 32.29 28.52
C LEU A 398 15.41 31.76 29.62
N ASP A 399 15.77 32.60 30.59
CA ASP A 399 16.59 32.23 31.75
C ASP A 399 15.90 31.23 32.69
N ARG A 400 14.56 31.15 32.68
CA ARG A 400 13.77 30.21 33.50
C ARG A 400 13.51 28.86 32.83
N ILE A 401 13.81 28.73 31.54
CA ILE A 401 13.50 27.51 30.81
C ILE A 401 14.50 26.41 31.18
N ILE A 402 13.98 25.36 31.78
CA ILE A 402 14.71 24.17 32.19
C ILE A 402 14.61 23.07 31.12
N ASN A 403 13.48 23.02 30.40
CA ASN A 403 13.17 21.95 29.46
C ASN A 403 12.89 22.49 28.04
N LEU A 404 13.58 21.98 27.03
CA LEU A 404 13.26 22.25 25.63
C LEU A 404 12.96 20.94 24.91
N GLN A 405 11.76 20.83 24.34
CA GLN A 405 11.33 19.67 23.57
C GLN A 405 10.89 20.08 22.17
N VAL A 406 11.34 19.34 21.16
CA VAL A 406 10.92 19.54 19.78
C VAL A 406 10.13 18.32 19.33
N ILE A 407 8.83 18.51 19.10
CA ILE A 407 7.88 17.49 18.68
C ILE A 407 7.54 17.72 17.20
N GLY A 408 8.13 16.90 16.33
CA GLY A 408 7.79 16.87 14.91
C GLY A 408 8.44 15.67 14.26
N THR A 409 7.74 14.97 13.35
CA THR A 409 8.42 13.96 12.52
C THR A 409 8.96 14.67 11.28
N ASP A 410 10.28 14.59 11.07
CA ASP A 410 11.00 15.04 9.88
C ASP A 410 11.60 16.47 9.87
N ILE A 411 11.94 17.05 11.03
CA ILE A 411 12.75 18.27 11.03
C ILE A 411 14.11 17.97 10.38
N ARG A 412 14.52 18.82 9.44
CA ARG A 412 15.77 18.67 8.70
C ARG A 412 16.71 19.81 8.99
N GLY A 413 17.99 19.48 8.96
CA GLY A 413 19.06 20.46 9.00
C GLY A 413 20.22 19.97 9.87
N PRO A 414 21.37 20.65 9.77
CA PRO A 414 22.45 20.50 10.71
C PRO A 414 22.00 20.79 12.14
N LEU A 415 22.55 20.03 13.09
CA LEU A 415 22.38 20.23 14.53
C LEU A 415 22.87 21.63 14.95
N GLU A 416 23.84 22.19 14.23
CA GLU A 416 24.51 23.45 14.52
C GLU A 416 23.61 24.68 14.32
N LEU A 417 22.56 24.58 13.50
CA LEU A 417 21.62 25.69 13.25
C LEU A 417 20.81 26.07 14.50
N ILE A 418 20.59 25.12 15.42
CA ILE A 418 19.80 25.39 16.63
C ILE A 418 20.67 25.93 17.78
N SER A 419 22.01 25.81 17.69
CA SER A 419 22.94 26.21 18.76
C SER A 419 22.69 27.65 19.20
N ALA A 420 22.72 28.61 18.28
CA ALA A 420 22.58 30.04 18.60
C ALA A 420 21.28 30.35 19.39
N ASN A 421 20.20 29.65 19.07
CA ASN A 421 18.93 29.79 19.76
C ASN A 421 18.98 29.15 21.15
N ILE A 422 19.46 27.92 21.26
CA ILE A 422 19.53 27.19 22.54
C ILE A 422 20.49 27.86 23.52
N CYS A 423 21.58 28.45 23.04
CA CYS A 423 22.54 29.19 23.87
C CYS A 423 21.91 30.38 24.61
N ARG A 424 20.72 30.85 24.21
CA ARG A 424 19.96 31.86 24.95
C ARG A 424 19.25 31.31 26.19
N LEU A 425 19.10 29.99 26.31
CA LEU A 425 18.43 29.31 27.42
C LEU A 425 19.46 28.96 28.50
N LYS A 426 19.86 29.94 29.31
CA LYS A 426 20.96 29.78 30.29
C LYS A 426 20.67 28.73 31.38
N GLY A 427 19.39 28.53 31.72
CA GLY A 427 18.92 27.58 32.72
C GLY A 427 18.57 26.18 32.18
N LEU A 428 18.87 25.90 30.90
CA LEU A 428 18.43 24.65 30.26
C LEU A 428 19.13 23.43 30.86
N LYS A 429 18.33 22.48 31.34
CA LYS A 429 18.79 21.19 31.88
C LYS A 429 18.42 19.99 31.01
N HIS A 430 17.31 20.07 30.27
CA HIS A 430 16.80 18.96 29.48
C HIS A 430 16.52 19.39 28.05
N LEU A 431 17.18 18.74 27.09
CA LEU A 431 17.01 18.98 25.66
C LEU A 431 16.58 17.68 24.97
N ASN A 432 15.39 17.69 24.39
CA ASN A 432 14.87 16.56 23.60
C ASN A 432 14.62 16.97 22.15
N LEU A 433 15.44 16.41 21.26
CA LEU A 433 15.38 16.55 19.80
C LEU A 433 15.14 15.18 19.12
N SER A 434 14.63 14.20 19.87
CA SER A 434 14.41 12.83 19.38
C SER A 434 13.37 12.76 18.26
N ASN A 435 13.40 11.68 17.47
CA ASN A 435 12.42 11.39 16.40
C ASN A 435 12.38 12.44 15.27
N ASN A 436 13.54 12.95 14.88
CA ASN A 436 13.70 13.93 13.81
C ASN A 436 14.57 13.39 12.66
N ARG A 437 14.93 14.23 11.68
CA ARG A 437 15.85 13.89 10.58
C ARG A 437 17.11 14.73 10.64
N ILE A 438 17.60 14.97 11.86
CA ILE A 438 18.79 15.79 12.11
C ILE A 438 20.03 15.02 11.64
N ARG A 439 20.96 15.76 11.05
CA ARG A 439 22.28 15.27 10.59
C ARG A 439 23.36 16.15 11.20
N VAL A 440 24.58 15.64 11.24
CA VAL A 440 25.78 16.44 11.52
C VAL A 440 26.25 17.09 10.22
N ALA A 441 26.62 18.37 10.24
CA ALA A 441 27.32 18.99 9.11
C ALA A 441 28.83 18.84 9.30
N SER A 442 29.52 18.39 8.26
CA SER A 442 30.91 17.95 8.36
C SER A 442 31.97 19.06 8.53
N PHE A 443 31.61 20.35 8.57
CA PHE A 443 32.62 21.42 8.41
C PHE A 443 32.46 22.77 9.14
N ASN A 444 31.43 23.05 9.95
CA ASN A 444 31.35 24.34 10.67
C ASN A 444 30.68 24.19 12.04
N PHE A 445 31.44 24.39 13.12
CA PHE A 445 30.99 24.06 14.47
C PHE A 445 30.77 25.31 15.33
N THR A 446 29.50 25.53 15.71
CA THR A 446 29.15 26.31 16.90
C THR A 446 28.80 25.34 18.03
N PRO A 447 29.62 25.26 19.10
CA PRO A 447 29.32 24.39 20.23
C PRO A 447 28.01 24.81 20.90
N LEU A 448 27.35 23.85 21.55
CA LEU A 448 26.16 24.12 22.33
C LEU A 448 26.57 24.76 23.66
N CYS A 449 26.35 26.06 23.81
CA CYS A 449 26.71 26.84 25.01
C CYS A 449 25.70 26.62 26.16
N SER A 450 25.53 25.38 26.62
CA SER A 450 24.62 25.02 27.71
C SER A 450 25.35 24.20 28.78
N SER A 451 26.08 24.90 29.66
CA SER A 451 26.91 24.27 30.70
C SER A 451 26.09 23.57 31.79
N GLN A 452 24.79 23.89 31.92
CA GLN A 452 23.88 23.30 32.89
C GLN A 452 23.06 22.12 32.34
N LEU A 453 23.26 21.75 31.07
CA LEU A 453 22.49 20.67 30.46
C LEU A 453 22.82 19.33 31.11
N GLU A 454 21.81 18.69 31.70
CA GLU A 454 21.94 17.40 32.39
C GLU A 454 21.49 16.23 31.50
N ILE A 455 20.47 16.42 30.65
CA ILE A 455 19.90 15.38 29.79
C ILE A 455 19.80 15.85 28.34
N LEU A 456 20.36 15.05 27.43
CA LEU A 456 20.31 15.24 25.98
C LEU A 456 19.74 14.00 25.29
N ASP A 457 18.62 14.16 24.60
CA ASP A 457 18.00 13.10 23.80
C ASP A 457 18.06 13.45 22.30
N LEU A 458 18.92 12.73 21.58
CA LEU A 458 19.11 12.79 20.14
C LEU A 458 18.67 11.49 19.45
N SER A 459 17.91 10.63 20.15
CA SER A 459 17.53 9.32 19.63
C SER A 459 16.63 9.40 18.39
N ASP A 460 16.66 8.38 17.55
CA ASP A 460 15.79 8.28 16.36
C ASP A 460 15.98 9.49 15.41
N ASN A 461 17.23 9.72 15.02
CA ASN A 461 17.67 10.77 14.09
C ASN A 461 18.53 10.16 12.95
N LEU A 462 19.27 10.97 12.19
CA LEU A 462 20.12 10.53 11.07
C LEU A 462 21.60 10.88 11.29
N LEU A 463 22.07 10.88 12.55
CA LEU A 463 23.48 11.17 12.87
C LEU A 463 24.37 10.04 12.35
N SER A 464 25.29 10.35 11.43
CA SER A 464 26.29 9.41 10.91
C SER A 464 27.55 9.33 11.76
N GLU A 465 27.78 10.37 12.57
CA GLU A 465 28.92 10.50 13.47
C GLU A 465 28.47 11.21 14.75
N VAL A 466 29.22 11.00 15.82
CA VAL A 466 29.00 11.70 17.08
C VAL A 466 29.40 13.17 16.90
N PRO A 467 28.54 14.15 17.23
CA PRO A 467 28.85 15.56 17.04
C PRO A 467 29.73 16.08 18.19
N ILE A 468 30.98 15.58 18.31
CA ILE A 468 31.90 15.81 19.45
C ILE A 468 32.03 17.30 19.77
N GLN A 469 32.26 18.12 18.74
CA GLN A 469 32.45 19.56 18.92
C GLN A 469 31.17 20.29 19.34
N TRP A 470 30.00 19.75 19.00
CA TRP A 470 28.72 20.34 19.41
C TRP A 470 28.45 20.11 20.90
N ILE A 471 28.79 18.92 21.41
CA ILE A 471 28.61 18.54 22.82
C ILE A 471 29.80 18.91 23.72
N SER A 472 30.86 19.51 23.17
CA SER A 472 32.15 19.66 23.87
C SER A 472 32.13 20.59 25.08
N GLN A 473 31.05 21.34 25.29
CA GLN A 473 30.87 22.30 26.40
C GLN A 473 29.81 21.85 27.42
N LEU A 474 29.26 20.65 27.27
CA LEU A 474 28.18 20.13 28.13
C LEU A 474 28.72 19.47 29.40
N SER A 475 29.45 20.23 30.23
CA SER A 475 30.18 19.71 31.40
C SER A 475 29.30 19.10 32.50
N SER A 476 28.02 19.48 32.57
CA SER A 476 27.05 18.94 33.54
C SER A 476 26.23 17.76 33.01
N LEU A 477 26.55 17.25 31.81
CA LEU A 477 25.76 16.22 31.15
C LEU A 477 25.86 14.88 31.91
N LYS A 478 24.72 14.37 32.34
CA LYS A 478 24.58 13.08 33.05
C LYS A 478 23.97 12.00 32.17
N SER A 479 23.09 12.37 31.24
CA SER A 479 22.40 11.42 30.38
C SER A 479 22.45 11.85 28.93
N ILE A 480 22.91 10.95 28.06
CA ILE A 480 22.88 11.14 26.61
C ILE A 480 22.29 9.92 25.91
N ASN A 481 21.28 10.16 25.06
CA ASN A 481 20.68 9.12 24.22
C ASN A 481 20.95 9.41 22.75
N LEU A 482 21.74 8.55 22.13
CA LEU A 482 22.12 8.52 20.72
C LEU A 482 21.55 7.28 20.01
N SER A 483 20.67 6.53 20.66
CA SER A 483 20.10 5.31 20.09
C SER A 483 19.34 5.57 18.79
N LYS A 484 19.27 4.56 17.91
CA LYS A 484 18.55 4.65 16.63
C LYS A 484 19.02 5.79 15.72
N ASN A 485 20.33 6.02 15.66
CA ASN A 485 20.95 6.88 14.65
C ASN A 485 21.62 6.01 13.58
N ASN A 486 22.65 6.51 12.90
CA ASN A 486 23.50 5.80 11.93
C ASN A 486 24.98 5.87 12.36
N LEU A 487 25.27 5.88 13.66
CA LEU A 487 26.64 6.00 14.16
C LEU A 487 27.44 4.74 13.85
N THR A 488 28.60 4.89 13.21
CA THR A 488 29.51 3.77 12.92
C THR A 488 30.54 3.54 14.02
N SER A 489 30.86 4.57 14.78
CA SER A 489 31.81 4.53 15.89
C SER A 489 31.47 5.57 16.95
N ILE A 490 31.97 5.33 18.16
CA ILE A 490 31.85 6.25 19.29
C ILE A 490 33.29 6.59 19.70
N PRO A 491 33.77 7.80 19.38
CA PRO A 491 35.16 8.16 19.63
C PRO A 491 35.38 8.39 21.13
N TYR A 492 36.46 7.82 21.67
CA TYR A 492 36.82 7.98 23.09
C TYR A 492 36.95 9.46 23.50
N SER A 493 37.41 10.32 22.58
CA SER A 493 37.56 11.76 22.80
C SER A 493 36.26 12.48 23.16
N MET A 494 35.11 11.87 22.87
CA MET A 494 33.80 12.36 23.33
C MET A 494 33.77 12.50 24.86
N PHE A 495 34.28 11.51 25.59
CA PHE A 495 34.17 11.42 27.04
C PHE A 495 35.12 12.35 27.79
N ASN A 496 36.12 12.92 27.11
CA ASN A 496 37.07 13.87 27.71
C ASN A 496 36.37 15.13 28.22
N ASN A 497 35.24 15.52 27.60
CA ASN A 497 34.57 16.79 27.85
C ASN A 497 33.24 16.66 28.60
N ILE A 498 32.69 15.44 28.71
CA ILE A 498 31.40 15.12 29.35
C ILE A 498 31.59 14.03 30.43
N GLY A 499 32.64 14.16 31.25
CA GLY A 499 33.11 13.11 32.17
C GLY A 499 32.14 12.69 33.29
N ASN A 500 30.97 13.30 33.40
CA ASN A 500 29.96 13.03 34.44
C ASN A 500 28.77 12.19 33.94
N ILE A 501 28.91 11.47 32.82
CA ILE A 501 27.81 10.65 32.29
C ILE A 501 27.51 9.49 33.23
N GLU A 502 26.26 9.43 33.67
CA GLU A 502 25.64 8.32 34.40
C GLU A 502 24.92 7.36 33.44
N ASN A 503 24.29 7.88 32.40
CA ASN A 503 23.45 7.13 31.46
C ASN A 503 23.85 7.40 30.00
N PHE A 504 24.33 6.37 29.33
CA PHE A 504 24.73 6.42 27.92
C PHE A 504 23.99 5.35 27.12
N ASP A 505 23.17 5.75 26.14
CA ASP A 505 22.50 4.83 25.22
C ASP A 505 22.88 5.13 23.78
N ALA A 506 23.60 4.20 23.14
CA ALA A 506 23.91 4.22 21.71
C ALA A 506 23.37 2.96 21.00
N SER A 507 22.38 2.30 21.57
CA SER A 507 21.79 1.09 21.00
C SER A 507 21.14 1.35 19.63
N SER A 508 21.01 0.30 18.81
CA SER A 508 20.25 0.37 17.54
C SER A 508 20.77 1.35 16.48
N ASN A 509 22.07 1.68 16.49
CA ASN A 509 22.75 2.45 15.45
C ASN A 509 23.07 1.64 14.17
#